data_AF-A0A3B8Q9Z9-F1
#
_entry.id   AF-A0A3B8Q9Z9-F1
#
_cell.length_a   1.000
_cell.length_b   1.000
_cell.length_c   1.000
_cell.angle_alpha   90.00
_cell.angle_beta   90.00
_cell.angle_gamma   90.00
#
_symmetry.space_group_name_H-M   'P 1'
#
loop_
_entity.id
_entity.type
_entity.pdbx_description
1 polymer ?
#
loop_
_entity_poly.entity_id
_entity_poly.type
_entity_poly.pdbx_seq_one_letter_code
_entity_poly.pdbx_strand_id
1 'polypeptide(L)'
;MHPLYNGAAKRSSPICLGARLLFWMFTLDAQSQDQLSPQEDGLRLPANPITITNTVFLPSPEPAASWIHWVAIFAILAPGLLLFRLYRKRTSIREILRFAWKQQRRPLTAAATTMAIGWLAMLFAAGPTRVFWDYFQVLTGLATLAAAVLIWFSEAAQDREENLEKRLQVVFACEWKNPVTNTVELLTVMVCEYVYLASESDIRLWGQQIGAQMSGGDSSLSFSPDILQQAGSIHEADEANPLASKRYRVLFQLNRLPLWGGKEQKPPDPKPDYWDSAFAELKNWNQVPREIRWPGGNGRYRPLQGLHPSRRVIKRAASFELIERSPQPREEISEPKS
;
A
#
# COMPACT_ATOMS: atom_id res chain seq x y z
N MET A 1 2.94 -26.32 14.35
CA MET A 1 3.17 -26.09 12.91
C MET A 1 2.05 -25.18 12.44
N HIS A 2 2.34 -23.90 12.17
CA HIS A 2 1.32 -22.96 11.71
C HIS A 2 0.92 -23.29 10.26
N PRO A 3 -0.38 -23.37 9.93
CA PRO A 3 -0.80 -23.40 8.54
C PRO A 3 -0.49 -22.02 7.94
N LEU A 4 0.29 -22.03 6.86
CA LEU A 4 0.43 -20.88 5.97
C LEU A 4 -0.98 -20.51 5.47
N TYR A 5 -1.49 -19.39 5.96
CA TYR A 5 -2.78 -18.85 5.58
C TYR A 5 -2.69 -18.35 4.13
N ASN A 6 -2.87 -19.26 3.16
CA ASN A 6 -3.03 -18.94 1.75
C ASN A 6 -4.45 -18.44 1.50
N GLY A 7 -4.80 -17.31 2.11
CA GLY A 7 -5.99 -16.53 1.78
C GLY A 7 -5.77 -15.77 0.47
N ALA A 8 -5.47 -16.47 -0.62
CA ALA A 8 -5.45 -15.88 -1.95
C ALA A 8 -6.89 -15.65 -2.39
N ALA A 9 -7.50 -14.56 -1.92
CA ALA A 9 -8.69 -14.03 -2.55
C ALA A 9 -8.37 -13.81 -4.03
N LYS A 10 -9.04 -14.54 -4.93
CA LYS A 10 -8.99 -14.34 -6.38
C LYS A 10 -9.54 -12.94 -6.69
N ARG A 11 -8.76 -11.89 -6.45
CA ARG A 11 -8.98 -10.60 -7.11
C ARG A 11 -8.56 -10.80 -8.56
N SER A 12 -9.53 -10.66 -9.47
CA SER A 12 -9.23 -10.54 -10.90
C SER A 12 -8.21 -9.41 -11.07
N SER A 13 -7.02 -9.73 -11.54
CA SER A 13 -5.95 -8.74 -11.67
C SER A 13 -6.41 -7.61 -12.60
N PRO A 14 -6.21 -6.33 -12.24
CA PRO A 14 -6.55 -5.20 -13.11
C PRO A 14 -5.80 -5.27 -14.46
N ILE A 15 -4.69 -6.00 -14.51
CA ILE A 15 -3.95 -6.36 -15.73
C ILE A 15 -4.84 -7.09 -16.76
N CYS A 16 -5.79 -7.93 -16.33
CA CYS A 16 -6.71 -8.61 -17.26
C CYS A 16 -7.75 -7.65 -17.87
N LEU A 17 -8.14 -6.59 -17.15
CA LEU A 17 -9.06 -5.57 -17.64
C LEU A 17 -8.38 -4.62 -18.63
N GLY A 18 -7.15 -4.19 -18.33
CA GLY A 18 -6.34 -3.40 -19.25
C GLY A 18 -6.02 -4.12 -20.56
N ALA A 19 -5.64 -5.41 -20.50
CA ALA A 19 -5.39 -6.22 -21.69
C ALA A 19 -6.65 -6.43 -22.55
N ARG A 20 -7.83 -6.58 -21.93
CA ARG A 20 -9.11 -6.66 -22.65
C ARG A 20 -9.50 -5.36 -23.36
N LEU A 21 -9.26 -4.21 -22.74
CA LEU A 21 -9.54 -2.91 -23.34
C LEU A 21 -8.61 -2.62 -24.53
N LEU A 22 -7.31 -2.93 -24.41
CA LEU A 22 -6.36 -2.79 -25.52
C LEU A 22 -6.72 -3.72 -26.69
N PHE A 23 -7.11 -4.97 -26.42
CA PHE A 23 -7.57 -5.89 -27.47
C PHE A 23 -8.84 -5.38 -28.20
N TRP A 24 -9.75 -4.72 -27.47
CA TRP A 24 -10.96 -4.11 -28.06
C TRP A 24 -10.65 -2.89 -28.93
N MET A 25 -9.66 -2.06 -28.55
CA MET A 25 -9.24 -0.93 -29.38
C MET A 25 -8.58 -1.38 -30.69
N PHE A 26 -7.71 -2.40 -30.65
CA PHE A 26 -7.04 -2.88 -31.86
C PHE A 26 -7.97 -3.60 -32.85
N THR A 27 -9.05 -4.22 -32.36
CA THR A 27 -10.04 -4.88 -33.23
C THR A 27 -10.96 -3.90 -33.94
N LEU A 28 -11.24 -2.74 -33.35
CA LEU A 28 -12.03 -1.69 -34.00
C LEU A 28 -11.28 -1.01 -35.16
N ASP A 29 -9.96 -0.84 -35.05
CA ASP A 29 -9.17 -0.17 -36.10
C ASP A 29 -9.03 -1.05 -37.35
N ALA A 30 -8.95 -2.38 -37.15
CA ALA A 30 -8.87 -3.36 -38.23
C ALA A 30 -10.14 -3.43 -39.10
N GLN A 31 -11.30 -2.99 -38.61
CA GLN A 31 -12.54 -2.94 -39.41
C GLN A 31 -12.67 -1.69 -40.29
N SER A 32 -11.84 -0.65 -40.10
CA SER A 32 -12.02 0.61 -40.84
C SER A 32 -11.31 0.67 -42.19
N GLN A 33 -10.42 -0.28 -42.51
CA GLN A 33 -9.58 -0.22 -43.73
C GLN A 33 -10.18 -0.89 -44.99
N ASP A 34 -11.26 -1.65 -44.89
CA ASP A 34 -11.80 -2.45 -46.01
C ASP A 34 -12.74 -1.68 -46.98
N GLN A 35 -12.79 -0.34 -46.96
CA GLN A 35 -13.82 0.45 -47.70
C GLN A 35 -13.29 1.45 -48.75
N LEU A 36 -12.05 1.33 -49.25
CA LEU A 36 -11.55 2.22 -50.33
C LEU A 36 -11.08 1.44 -51.56
N SER A 37 -12.04 1.10 -52.43
CA SER A 37 -11.79 0.74 -53.83
C SER A 37 -11.74 2.01 -54.69
N PRO A 38 -10.65 2.28 -55.45
CA PRO A 38 -10.66 3.37 -56.42
C PRO A 38 -11.30 2.91 -57.73
N GLN A 39 -12.40 3.58 -58.09
CA GLN A 39 -13.04 3.49 -59.40
C GLN A 39 -12.18 4.27 -60.42
N GLU A 40 -11.51 3.55 -61.32
CA GLU A 40 -10.83 4.13 -62.48
C GLU A 40 -11.85 4.47 -63.56
N ASP A 41 -12.13 5.76 -63.78
CA ASP A 41 -12.80 6.23 -65.00
C ASP A 41 -11.80 6.99 -65.87
N GLY A 42 -11.57 6.43 -67.05
CA GLY A 42 -10.58 6.91 -68.02
C GLY A 42 -11.02 8.16 -68.76
N LEU A 43 -10.09 9.11 -68.90
CA LEU A 43 -10.17 10.17 -69.90
C LEU A 43 -8.83 10.27 -70.63
N ARG A 44 -8.78 9.73 -71.85
CA ARG A 44 -7.67 9.93 -72.78
C ARG A 44 -7.88 11.27 -73.49
N LEU A 45 -6.96 12.22 -73.30
CA LEU A 45 -6.81 13.41 -74.15
C LEU A 45 -5.49 13.33 -74.94
N PRO A 46 -5.47 13.76 -76.22
CA PRO A 46 -4.31 13.65 -77.08
C PRO A 46 -3.24 14.70 -76.80
N ALA A 47 -2.02 14.28 -77.07
CA ALA A 47 -0.76 14.97 -76.84
C ALA A 47 -0.60 16.28 -77.63
N ASN A 48 -0.06 17.29 -76.95
CA ASN A 48 0.74 18.35 -77.54
C ASN A 48 1.88 18.72 -76.57
N PRO A 49 3.15 18.51 -76.92
CA PRO A 49 4.27 18.88 -76.06
C PRO A 49 4.64 20.36 -76.32
N ILE A 50 4.25 21.25 -75.43
CA ILE A 50 4.87 22.58 -75.33
C ILE A 50 5.78 22.54 -74.10
N THR A 51 7.07 22.38 -74.38
CA THR A 51 8.14 22.44 -73.38
C THR A 51 8.32 23.88 -72.92
N ILE A 52 7.69 24.25 -71.81
CA ILE A 52 7.98 25.49 -71.08
C ILE A 52 8.92 25.13 -69.94
N THR A 53 10.22 25.32 -70.16
CA THR A 53 11.27 25.26 -69.13
C THR A 53 11.19 26.50 -68.24
N ASN A 54 10.21 26.53 -67.34
CA ASN A 54 10.22 27.46 -66.21
C ASN A 54 11.05 26.83 -65.10
N THR A 55 12.33 27.19 -65.02
CA THR A 55 13.19 26.91 -63.86
C THR A 55 12.73 27.80 -62.70
N VAL A 56 11.68 27.37 -62.00
CA VAL A 56 11.28 27.96 -60.71
C VAL A 56 12.32 27.50 -59.69
N PHE A 57 13.21 28.42 -59.32
CA PHE A 57 14.16 28.25 -58.23
C PHE A 57 13.36 28.12 -56.93
N LEU A 58 13.02 26.89 -56.55
CA LEU A 58 12.45 26.59 -55.24
C LEU A 58 13.55 26.82 -54.19
N PRO A 59 13.37 27.75 -53.24
CA PRO A 59 14.36 27.97 -52.19
C PRO A 59 14.56 26.67 -51.41
N SER A 60 15.83 26.28 -51.27
CA SER A 60 16.25 25.13 -50.46
C SER A 60 15.57 25.22 -49.08
N PRO A 61 14.82 24.19 -48.64
CA PRO A 61 14.21 24.21 -47.32
C PRO A 61 15.31 24.32 -46.26
N GLU A 62 15.37 25.48 -45.61
CA GLU A 62 16.27 25.76 -44.51
C GLU A 62 16.07 24.79 -43.32
N PRO A 63 17.07 24.61 -42.44
CA PRO A 63 17.09 23.61 -41.35
C PRO A 63 16.13 23.87 -40.18
N ALA A 64 14.99 24.53 -40.42
CA ALA A 64 13.93 24.75 -39.44
C ALA A 64 13.28 23.45 -38.92
N ALA A 65 13.55 22.30 -39.54
CA ALA A 65 13.08 21.01 -39.04
C ALA A 65 13.78 20.55 -37.75
N SER A 66 15.00 21.05 -37.44
CA SER A 66 15.79 20.49 -36.34
C SER A 66 15.26 20.81 -34.93
N TRP A 67 14.69 22.00 -34.71
CA TRP A 67 14.23 22.42 -33.38
C TRP A 67 12.91 21.75 -32.95
N ILE A 68 12.04 21.43 -33.91
CA ILE A 68 10.76 20.75 -33.66
C ILE A 68 11.00 19.37 -33.05
N HIS A 69 12.02 18.65 -33.50
CA HIS A 69 12.41 17.36 -32.92
C HIS A 69 12.87 17.49 -31.46
N TRP A 70 13.64 18.52 -31.12
CA TRP A 70 14.10 18.74 -29.75
C TRP A 70 12.97 19.13 -28.80
N VAL A 71 12.02 19.95 -29.25
CA VAL A 71 10.84 20.34 -28.44
C VAL A 71 9.96 19.12 -28.16
N ALA A 72 9.73 18.26 -29.16
CA ALA A 72 8.96 17.03 -28.98
C ALA A 72 9.66 16.07 -27.98
N ILE A 73 10.97 15.90 -28.11
CA ILE A 73 11.77 15.09 -27.17
C ILE A 73 11.69 15.65 -25.75
N PHE A 74 11.82 16.96 -25.56
CA PHE A 74 11.72 17.58 -24.25
C PHE A 74 10.32 17.48 -23.64
N ALA A 75 9.27 17.66 -24.45
CA ALA A 75 7.89 17.55 -23.99
C ALA A 75 7.55 16.12 -23.52
N ILE A 76 8.17 15.10 -24.10
CA ILE A 76 7.99 13.70 -23.69
C ILE A 76 8.86 13.35 -22.48
N LEU A 77 10.12 13.80 -22.46
CA LEU A 77 11.07 13.42 -21.41
C LEU A 77 10.93 14.24 -20.12
N ALA A 78 10.54 15.52 -20.20
CA ALA A 78 10.47 16.38 -19.02
C ALA A 78 9.44 15.92 -17.98
N PRO A 79 8.20 15.50 -18.34
CA PRO A 79 7.25 14.95 -17.39
C PRO A 79 7.75 13.65 -16.76
N GLY A 80 8.35 12.77 -17.58
CA GLY A 80 8.95 11.52 -17.11
C GLY A 80 10.09 11.75 -16.12
N LEU A 81 10.96 12.72 -16.39
CA LEU A 81 12.08 13.07 -15.51
C LEU A 81 11.61 13.76 -14.23
N LEU A 82 10.55 14.57 -14.30
CA LEU A 82 9.94 15.22 -13.13
C LEU A 82 9.27 14.19 -12.22
N LEU A 83 8.46 13.29 -12.79
CA LEU A 83 7.87 12.16 -12.08
C LEU A 83 8.95 11.28 -11.48
N PHE A 84 10.01 10.97 -12.24
CA PHE A 84 11.14 10.20 -11.74
C PHE A 84 11.86 10.91 -10.60
N ARG A 85 12.07 12.23 -10.67
CA ARG A 85 12.71 13.01 -9.59
C ARG A 85 11.86 13.11 -8.34
N LEU A 86 10.54 13.32 -8.49
CA LEU A 86 9.59 13.29 -7.37
C LEU A 86 9.54 11.90 -6.73
N TYR A 87 9.66 10.85 -7.54
CA TYR A 87 9.71 9.47 -7.09
C TYR A 87 11.07 9.07 -6.47
N ARG A 88 12.16 9.79 -6.81
CA ARG A 88 13.53 9.50 -6.36
C ARG A 88 13.82 9.88 -4.90
N LYS A 89 12.82 10.00 -4.02
CA LYS A 89 13.08 10.05 -2.57
C LYS A 89 13.47 8.63 -2.11
N ARG A 90 14.76 8.33 -2.41
CA ARG A 90 15.65 7.22 -2.04
C ARG A 90 15.24 6.62 -0.68
N THR A 91 14.69 5.41 -0.61
CA THR A 91 15.46 4.18 -0.36
C THR A 91 14.85 2.91 -1.00
N SER A 92 13.70 2.97 -1.68
CA SER A 92 12.86 1.78 -1.87
C SER A 92 12.85 1.12 -3.27
N ILE A 93 13.38 1.74 -4.34
CA ILE A 93 13.21 1.20 -5.73
C ILE A 93 13.76 -0.23 -5.88
N ARG A 94 14.95 -0.50 -5.33
CA ARG A 94 15.56 -1.84 -5.42
C ARG A 94 14.73 -2.89 -4.71
N GLU A 95 14.15 -2.53 -3.58
CA GLU A 95 13.33 -3.43 -2.78
C GLU A 95 11.94 -3.62 -3.41
N ILE A 96 11.36 -2.58 -4.01
CA ILE A 96 10.14 -2.69 -4.83
C ILE A 96 10.41 -3.62 -6.02
N LEU A 97 11.52 -3.43 -6.73
CA LEU A 97 11.91 -4.29 -7.85
C LEU A 97 12.13 -5.74 -7.40
N ARG A 98 12.79 -5.97 -6.25
CA ARG A 98 12.95 -7.33 -5.69
C ARG A 98 11.61 -7.96 -5.33
N PHE A 99 10.72 -7.19 -4.70
CA PHE A 99 9.37 -7.64 -4.35
C PHE A 99 8.56 -7.98 -5.60
N ALA A 100 8.50 -7.06 -6.57
CA ALA A 100 7.82 -7.22 -7.84
C ALA A 100 8.40 -8.40 -8.63
N TRP A 101 9.72 -8.56 -8.67
CA TRP A 101 10.36 -9.70 -9.33
C TRP A 101 10.00 -11.02 -8.66
N LYS A 102 9.99 -11.09 -7.32
CA LYS A 102 9.65 -12.32 -6.59
C LYS A 102 8.19 -12.72 -6.80
N GLN A 103 7.28 -11.75 -6.79
CA GLN A 103 5.83 -11.99 -6.91
C GLN A 103 5.39 -12.19 -8.37
N GLN A 104 5.96 -11.43 -9.31
CA GLN A 104 5.46 -11.26 -10.68
C GLN A 104 6.48 -11.65 -11.76
N ARG A 105 7.47 -12.50 -11.46
CA ARG A 105 8.47 -12.94 -12.45
C ARG A 105 7.85 -13.45 -13.75
N ARG A 106 6.82 -14.30 -13.65
CA ARG A 106 6.19 -14.95 -14.81
C ARG A 106 5.51 -13.95 -15.76
N PRO A 107 4.57 -13.09 -15.32
CA PRO A 107 3.95 -12.11 -16.21
C PRO A 107 4.95 -11.10 -16.76
N LEU A 108 5.94 -10.66 -15.97
CA LEU A 108 6.99 -9.77 -16.46
C LEU A 108 7.83 -10.41 -17.57
N THR A 109 8.22 -11.68 -17.41
CA THR A 109 8.95 -12.40 -18.47
C THR A 109 8.11 -12.57 -19.73
N ALA A 110 6.81 -12.87 -19.60
CA ALA A 110 5.92 -13.02 -20.74
C ALA A 110 5.70 -11.68 -21.48
N ALA A 111 5.51 -10.59 -20.75
CA ALA A 111 5.40 -9.26 -21.34
C ALA A 111 6.69 -8.88 -22.08
N ALA A 112 7.85 -9.05 -21.44
CA ALA A 112 9.14 -8.75 -22.06
C ALA A 112 9.41 -9.56 -23.33
N THR A 113 9.07 -10.86 -23.35
CA THR A 113 9.22 -11.68 -24.56
C THR A 113 8.27 -11.25 -25.67
N THR A 114 7.00 -10.96 -25.35
CA THR A 114 6.05 -10.45 -26.36
C THR A 114 6.51 -9.12 -26.97
N MET A 115 7.07 -8.23 -26.16
CA MET A 115 7.61 -6.97 -26.63
C MET A 115 8.84 -7.16 -27.53
N ALA A 116 9.75 -8.06 -27.15
CA ALA A 116 10.92 -8.36 -27.96
C ALA A 116 10.53 -8.95 -29.33
N ILE A 117 9.53 -9.84 -29.36
CA ILE A 117 9.00 -10.43 -30.61
C ILE A 117 8.34 -9.35 -31.47
N GLY A 118 7.50 -8.48 -30.88
CA GLY A 118 6.85 -7.40 -31.61
C GLY A 118 7.86 -6.40 -32.19
N TRP A 119 8.88 -6.04 -31.41
CA TRP A 119 9.96 -5.15 -31.88
C TRP A 119 10.76 -5.78 -33.02
N LEU A 120 11.09 -7.08 -32.92
CA LEU A 120 11.77 -7.80 -33.97
C LEU A 120 10.93 -7.87 -35.26
N ALA A 121 9.63 -8.17 -35.15
CA ALA A 121 8.72 -8.19 -36.29
C ALA A 121 8.64 -6.82 -36.99
N MET A 122 8.65 -5.74 -36.22
CA MET A 122 8.66 -4.38 -36.75
C MET A 122 9.94 -4.07 -37.54
N LEU A 123 11.10 -4.55 -37.09
CA LEU A 123 12.36 -4.38 -37.83
C LEU A 123 12.33 -5.07 -39.21
N PHE A 124 11.58 -6.17 -39.36
CA PHE A 124 11.43 -6.87 -40.64
C PHE A 124 10.35 -6.26 -41.54
N ALA A 125 9.37 -5.54 -41.00
CA ALA A 125 8.24 -4.98 -41.74
C ALA A 125 8.50 -3.57 -42.32
N ALA A 126 9.55 -2.87 -41.88
CA ALA A 126 9.83 -1.51 -42.31
C ALA A 126 10.32 -1.43 -43.77
N GLY A 127 9.41 -1.14 -44.70
CA GLY A 127 9.72 -0.80 -46.09
C GLY A 127 10.20 0.65 -46.27
N PRO A 128 10.88 0.99 -47.38
CA PRO A 128 11.62 2.25 -47.52
C PRO A 128 10.80 3.55 -47.73
N THR A 129 9.47 3.55 -47.67
CA THR A 129 8.66 4.66 -48.26
C THR A 129 7.72 5.44 -47.34
N ARG A 130 7.68 5.23 -46.01
CA ARG A 130 6.79 6.00 -45.09
C ARG A 130 7.45 6.49 -43.79
N VAL A 131 8.67 7.01 -43.95
CA VAL A 131 9.59 7.39 -42.87
C VAL A 131 8.95 8.15 -41.69
N PHE A 132 8.16 9.20 -41.90
CA PHE A 132 7.62 10.01 -40.78
C PHE A 132 6.54 9.29 -39.95
N TRP A 133 5.56 8.68 -40.61
CA TRP A 133 4.44 8.03 -39.92
C TRP A 133 4.90 6.82 -39.12
N ASP A 134 5.86 6.07 -39.67
CA ASP A 134 6.46 4.90 -39.02
C ASP A 134 7.17 5.31 -37.72
N TYR A 135 7.91 6.42 -37.69
CA TYR A 135 8.53 6.93 -36.46
C TYR A 135 7.51 7.37 -35.42
N PHE A 136 6.42 8.03 -35.84
CA PHE A 136 5.38 8.46 -34.91
C PHE A 136 4.68 7.26 -34.25
N GLN A 137 4.43 6.19 -35.00
CA GLN A 137 3.87 4.95 -34.45
C GLN A 137 4.81 4.30 -33.41
N VAL A 138 6.12 4.25 -33.67
CA VAL A 138 7.10 3.76 -32.67
C VAL A 138 7.06 4.62 -31.41
N LEU A 139 7.08 5.94 -31.58
CA LEU A 139 7.15 6.88 -30.47
C LEU A 139 5.89 6.83 -29.59
N THR A 140 4.71 6.78 -30.20
CA THR A 140 3.43 6.64 -29.49
C THR A 140 3.32 5.29 -28.78
N GLY A 141 3.80 4.20 -29.40
CA GLY A 141 3.91 2.89 -28.75
C GLY A 141 4.84 2.92 -27.53
N LEU A 142 6.00 3.56 -27.65
CA LEU A 142 6.97 3.69 -26.55
C LEU A 142 6.43 4.56 -25.41
N ALA A 143 5.74 5.66 -25.73
CA ALA A 143 5.11 6.51 -24.73
C ALA A 143 4.00 5.77 -23.97
N THR A 144 3.17 5.00 -24.67
CA THR A 144 2.11 4.17 -24.08
C THR A 144 2.70 3.11 -23.16
N LEU A 145 3.78 2.45 -23.59
CA LEU A 145 4.50 1.51 -22.74
C LEU A 145 5.04 2.17 -21.48
N ALA A 146 5.68 3.32 -21.60
CA ALA A 146 6.24 4.05 -20.46
C ALA A 146 5.14 4.40 -19.44
N ALA A 147 3.98 4.86 -19.91
CA ALA A 147 2.82 5.11 -19.06
C ALA A 147 2.33 3.84 -18.35
N ALA A 148 2.24 2.72 -19.07
CA ALA A 148 1.84 1.43 -18.49
C ALA A 148 2.82 0.95 -17.40
N VAL A 149 4.13 1.10 -17.62
CA VAL A 149 5.15 0.76 -16.61
C VAL A 149 5.04 1.66 -15.38
N LEU A 150 4.74 2.95 -15.55
CA LEU A 150 4.56 3.88 -14.43
C LEU A 150 3.33 3.52 -13.58
N ILE A 151 2.19 3.21 -14.22
CA ILE A 151 0.98 2.74 -13.54
C ILE A 151 1.27 1.46 -12.77
N TRP A 152 1.89 0.48 -13.44
CA TRP A 152 2.27 -0.78 -12.81
C TRP A 152 3.20 -0.59 -11.60
N PHE A 153 4.17 0.32 -11.69
CA PHE A 153 5.06 0.62 -10.57
C PHE A 153 4.32 1.26 -9.38
N SER A 154 3.34 2.12 -9.66
CA SER A 154 2.48 2.73 -8.63
C SER A 154 1.66 1.67 -7.89
N GLU A 155 1.03 0.75 -8.62
CA GLU A 155 0.28 -0.37 -8.04
C GLU A 155 1.21 -1.29 -7.23
N ALA A 156 2.38 -1.64 -7.77
CA ALA A 156 3.35 -2.48 -7.08
C ALA A 156 3.88 -1.85 -5.77
N ALA A 157 3.98 -0.52 -5.71
CA ALA A 157 4.36 0.19 -4.51
C ALA A 157 3.26 0.12 -3.44
N GLN A 158 1.99 0.28 -3.82
CA GLN A 158 0.84 0.14 -2.93
C GLN A 158 0.68 -1.30 -2.43
N ASP A 159 0.73 -2.28 -3.33
CA ASP A 159 0.70 -3.71 -3.00
C ASP A 159 1.80 -4.07 -1.99
N ARG A 160 3.00 -3.52 -2.17
CA ARG A 160 4.09 -3.72 -1.22
C ARG A 160 3.72 -3.18 0.15
N GLU A 161 3.22 -1.95 0.23
CA GLU A 161 2.84 -1.33 1.51
C GLU A 161 1.72 -2.11 2.21
N GLU A 162 0.75 -2.63 1.46
CA GLU A 162 -0.35 -3.44 2.00
C GLU A 162 0.12 -4.82 2.51
N ASN A 163 1.14 -5.39 1.86
CA ASN A 163 1.74 -6.68 2.22
C ASN A 163 2.83 -6.58 3.30
N LEU A 164 3.22 -5.37 3.71
CA LEU A 164 4.10 -5.22 4.87
C LEU A 164 3.42 -5.81 6.10
N GLU A 165 4.23 -6.46 6.93
CA GLU A 165 3.74 -6.96 8.20
C GLU A 165 3.22 -5.80 9.05
N LYS A 166 1.96 -5.91 9.45
CA LYS A 166 1.28 -4.85 10.21
C LYS A 166 1.51 -5.10 11.69
N ARG A 167 1.99 -4.08 12.38
CA ARG A 167 2.28 -4.11 13.82
C ARG A 167 1.45 -3.06 14.52
N LEU A 168 0.79 -3.42 15.60
CA LEU A 168 0.00 -2.51 16.42
C LEU A 168 0.75 -2.19 17.72
N GLN A 169 0.79 -0.91 18.06
CA GLN A 169 1.12 -0.42 19.38
C GLN A 169 -0.14 0.12 20.03
N VAL A 170 -0.50 -0.44 21.17
CA VAL A 170 -1.68 -0.07 21.95
C VAL A 170 -1.22 0.66 23.20
N VAL A 171 -1.71 1.87 23.39
CA VAL A 171 -1.46 2.69 24.58
C VAL A 171 -2.79 2.88 25.30
N PHE A 172 -2.82 2.56 26.59
CA PHE A 172 -3.96 2.87 27.45
C PHE A 172 -3.57 4.00 28.39
N ALA A 173 -4.34 5.07 28.36
CA ALA A 173 -4.06 6.24 29.17
C ALA A 173 -5.31 6.71 29.93
N CYS A 174 -5.08 7.29 31.09
CA CYS A 174 -6.09 7.80 32.01
C CYS A 174 -5.78 9.27 32.29
N GLU A 175 -6.79 10.10 32.47
CA GLU A 175 -6.54 11.42 33.05
C GLU A 175 -6.13 11.28 34.51
N TRP A 176 -5.08 12.01 34.87
CA TRP A 176 -4.64 12.14 36.23
C TRP A 176 -4.55 13.62 36.56
N LYS A 177 -5.30 14.06 37.56
CA LYS A 177 -5.16 15.41 38.09
C LYS A 177 -4.03 15.42 39.10
N ASN A 178 -2.93 16.09 38.75
CA ASN A 178 -1.80 16.23 39.64
C ASN A 178 -2.20 17.13 40.83
N PRO A 179 -2.18 16.61 42.07
CA PRO A 179 -2.65 17.37 43.24
C PRO A 179 -1.76 18.56 43.58
N VAL A 180 -0.48 18.56 43.14
CA VAL A 180 0.49 19.60 43.46
C VAL A 180 0.35 20.78 42.51
N THR A 181 0.28 20.52 41.21
CA THR A 181 0.22 21.54 40.17
C THR A 181 -1.21 21.91 39.79
N ASN A 182 -2.20 21.13 40.22
CA ASN A 182 -3.61 21.24 39.82
C ASN A 182 -3.81 21.16 38.29
N THR A 183 -2.83 20.60 37.57
CA THR A 183 -2.90 20.33 36.13
C THR A 183 -3.50 18.94 35.90
N VAL A 184 -4.30 18.81 34.85
CA VAL A 184 -4.68 17.49 34.33
C VAL A 184 -3.53 17.05 33.44
N GLU A 185 -3.09 15.80 33.60
CA GLU A 185 -2.05 15.16 32.80
C GLU A 185 -2.55 13.81 32.31
N LEU A 186 -2.06 13.39 31.14
CA LEU A 186 -2.45 12.12 30.56
C LEU A 186 -1.48 11.03 31.04
N LEU A 187 -1.91 10.25 32.02
CA LEU A 187 -1.11 9.19 32.61
C LEU A 187 -1.22 7.92 31.76
N THR A 188 -0.09 7.50 31.18
CA THR A 188 -0.02 6.20 30.50
C THR A 188 -0.04 5.09 31.53
N VAL A 189 -1.05 4.23 31.47
CA VAL A 189 -1.30 3.15 32.44
C VAL A 189 -0.69 1.84 31.95
N MET A 190 -0.91 1.52 30.66
CA MET A 190 -0.47 0.27 30.05
C MET A 190 -0.03 0.52 28.62
N VAL A 191 1.03 -0.17 28.19
CA VAL A 191 1.52 -0.13 26.81
C VAL A 191 1.78 -1.55 26.34
N CYS A 192 1.26 -1.89 25.16
CA CYS A 192 1.59 -3.11 24.45
C CYS A 192 2.22 -2.74 23.10
N GLU A 193 3.44 -3.18 22.85
CA GLU A 193 4.18 -2.88 21.62
C GLU A 193 4.32 -4.10 20.72
N TYR A 194 4.41 -3.86 19.40
CA TYR A 194 4.71 -4.85 18.36
C TYR A 194 3.71 -6.01 18.23
N VAL A 195 2.44 -5.78 18.58
CA VAL A 195 1.41 -6.81 18.41
C VAL A 195 1.16 -7.05 16.92
N TYR A 196 1.08 -8.31 16.51
CA TYR A 196 0.74 -8.65 15.12
C TYR A 196 -0.69 -8.23 14.81
N LEU A 197 -0.87 -7.56 13.68
CA LEU A 197 -2.18 -7.12 13.21
C LEU A 197 -2.47 -7.79 11.86
N ALA A 198 -3.60 -8.48 11.75
CA ALA A 198 -4.01 -9.09 10.49
C ALA A 198 -4.57 -8.04 9.52
N SER A 199 -5.42 -7.15 10.01
CA SER A 199 -6.11 -6.12 9.24
C SER A 199 -6.25 -4.81 10.03
N GLU A 200 -6.28 -3.68 9.32
CA GLU A 200 -6.54 -2.36 9.91
C GLU A 200 -7.94 -2.27 10.52
N SER A 201 -8.90 -3.01 9.96
CA SER A 201 -10.28 -3.12 10.48
C SER A 201 -10.34 -3.64 11.92
N ASP A 202 -9.34 -4.42 12.33
CA ASP A 202 -9.38 -5.17 13.58
C ASP A 202 -8.66 -4.43 14.72
N ILE A 203 -8.10 -3.25 14.45
CA ILE A 203 -7.30 -2.47 15.42
C ILE A 203 -8.08 -2.23 16.71
N ARG A 204 -9.35 -1.83 16.59
CA ARG A 204 -10.21 -1.56 17.75
C ARG A 204 -10.49 -2.83 18.56
N LEU A 205 -10.88 -3.91 17.88
CA LEU A 205 -11.19 -5.19 18.51
C LEU A 205 -9.96 -5.78 19.21
N TRP A 206 -8.82 -5.80 18.52
CA TRP A 206 -7.54 -6.24 19.09
C TRP A 206 -7.12 -5.39 20.27
N GLY A 207 -7.24 -4.07 20.17
CA GLY A 207 -6.94 -3.16 21.28
C GLY A 207 -7.76 -3.46 22.53
N GLN A 208 -9.06 -3.69 22.38
CA GLN A 208 -9.94 -4.06 23.50
C GLN A 208 -9.58 -5.43 24.09
N GLN A 209 -9.29 -6.43 23.25
CA GLN A 209 -8.87 -7.77 23.71
C GLN A 209 -7.55 -7.73 24.47
N ILE A 210 -6.56 -6.99 23.97
CA ILE A 210 -5.27 -6.77 24.64
C ILE A 210 -5.50 -6.09 25.98
N GLY A 211 -6.35 -5.06 26.02
CA GLY A 211 -6.70 -4.37 27.26
C GLY A 211 -7.30 -5.32 28.30
N ALA A 212 -8.27 -6.15 27.90
CA ALA A 212 -8.89 -7.13 28.79
C ALA A 212 -7.89 -8.18 29.32
N GLN A 213 -6.91 -8.59 28.49
CA GLN A 213 -5.85 -9.50 28.93
C GLN A 213 -4.89 -8.82 29.90
N MET A 214 -4.51 -7.56 29.65
CA MET A 214 -3.62 -6.79 30.51
C MET A 214 -4.26 -6.39 31.85
N SER A 215 -5.59 -6.28 31.91
CA SER A 215 -6.34 -6.02 33.15
C SER A 215 -6.52 -7.26 34.03
N GLY A 216 -5.96 -8.40 33.64
CA GLY A 216 -6.04 -9.66 34.40
C GLY A 216 -7.29 -10.48 34.12
N GLY A 217 -8.02 -10.21 33.02
CA GLY A 217 -9.17 -11.02 32.56
C GLY A 217 -10.48 -10.77 33.32
N ASP A 218 -10.42 -10.54 34.63
CA ASP A 218 -11.61 -10.44 35.49
C ASP A 218 -12.20 -9.02 35.56
N SER A 219 -11.43 -8.00 35.16
CA SER A 219 -11.88 -6.61 35.20
C SER A 219 -12.10 -6.04 33.80
N SER A 220 -13.35 -5.66 33.51
CA SER A 220 -13.68 -4.95 32.28
C SER A 220 -13.10 -3.53 32.35
N LEU A 221 -12.20 -3.20 31.43
CA LEU A 221 -11.73 -1.82 31.28
C LEU A 221 -12.87 -0.95 30.75
N SER A 222 -13.14 0.16 31.45
CA SER A 222 -14.07 1.17 30.97
C SER A 222 -13.33 2.13 30.04
N PHE A 223 -13.60 2.04 28.75
CA PHE A 223 -13.04 2.93 27.73
C PHE A 223 -13.93 4.13 27.45
N SER A 224 -13.32 5.26 27.11
CA SER A 224 -14.01 6.31 26.36
C SER A 224 -14.36 5.79 24.95
N PRO A 225 -15.50 6.20 24.36
CA PRO A 225 -15.77 5.93 22.95
C PRO A 225 -14.73 6.56 22.02
N ASP A 226 -14.05 7.63 22.47
CA ASP A 226 -13.05 8.35 21.69
C ASP A 226 -11.74 7.58 21.67
N ILE A 227 -11.40 7.06 20.49
CA ILE A 227 -10.18 6.30 20.24
C ILE A 227 -9.35 7.10 19.24
N LEU A 228 -8.11 7.39 19.60
CA LEU A 228 -7.18 7.95 18.64
C LEU A 228 -6.44 6.84 17.91
N GLN A 229 -6.54 6.86 16.60
CA GLN A 229 -5.78 5.99 15.72
C GLN A 229 -4.85 6.80 14.84
N GLN A 230 -3.57 6.44 14.84
CA GLN A 230 -2.59 6.94 13.89
C GLN A 230 -2.52 6.02 12.68
N ALA A 231 -2.52 6.61 11.48
CA ALA A 231 -2.26 5.88 10.24
C ALA A 231 -0.90 5.16 10.31
N GLY A 232 -0.83 3.98 9.69
CA GLY A 232 0.37 3.14 9.76
C GLY A 232 1.58 3.84 9.16
N SER A 233 2.64 4.01 9.96
CA SER A 233 3.93 4.50 9.48
C SER A 233 4.83 3.33 9.12
N ILE A 234 5.48 3.39 7.95
CA ILE A 234 6.46 2.39 7.55
C ILE A 234 7.73 2.61 8.38
N HIS A 235 8.10 1.60 9.16
CA HIS A 235 9.40 1.54 9.81
C HIS A 235 10.31 0.63 8.98
N GLU A 236 11.45 1.17 8.57
CA GLU A 236 12.52 0.39 7.99
C GLU A 236 13.05 -0.61 9.02
N ALA A 237 13.70 -1.68 8.54
CA ALA A 237 14.28 -2.70 9.39
C ALA A 237 15.31 -2.08 10.35
N ASP A 238 15.24 -2.44 11.62
CA ASP A 238 16.14 -2.02 12.69
C ASP A 238 16.78 -3.28 13.33
N GLU A 239 17.81 -3.12 14.15
CA GLU A 239 18.47 -4.23 14.85
C GLU A 239 17.47 -5.08 15.66
N ALA A 240 16.44 -4.44 16.22
CA ALA A 240 15.39 -5.11 16.98
C ALA A 240 14.36 -5.84 16.09
N ASN A 241 14.16 -5.39 14.85
CA ASN A 241 13.22 -6.00 13.92
C ASN A 241 13.80 -6.01 12.49
N PRO A 242 14.38 -7.15 12.05
CA PRO A 242 15.11 -7.22 10.79
C PRO A 242 14.21 -7.11 9.55
N LEU A 243 12.89 -7.09 9.74
CA LEU A 243 11.91 -6.95 8.67
C LEU A 243 11.25 -5.57 8.75
N ALA A 244 11.17 -4.89 7.61
CA ALA A 244 10.37 -3.68 7.49
C ALA A 244 8.90 -4.00 7.84
N SER A 245 8.28 -3.13 8.62
CA SER A 245 6.91 -3.32 9.10
C SER A 245 6.12 -2.01 9.07
N LYS A 246 4.80 -2.12 8.89
CA LYS A 246 3.88 -0.97 8.95
C LYS A 246 3.31 -0.89 10.36
N ARG A 247 3.71 0.14 11.12
CA ARG A 247 3.37 0.30 12.54
C ARG A 247 2.17 1.22 12.69
N TYR A 248 1.10 0.71 13.26
CA TYR A 248 -0.09 1.45 13.67
C TYR A 248 0.01 1.76 15.16
N ARG A 249 -0.51 2.92 15.56
CA ARG A 249 -0.62 3.29 16.97
C ARG A 249 -2.06 3.61 17.29
N VAL A 250 -2.54 3.08 18.40
CA VAL A 250 -3.88 3.35 18.91
C VAL A 250 -3.78 3.74 20.38
N LEU A 251 -4.45 4.81 20.76
CA LEU A 251 -4.59 5.24 22.14
C LEU A 251 -6.04 5.05 22.58
N PHE A 252 -6.19 4.25 23.63
CA PHE A 252 -7.44 4.07 24.34
C PHE A 252 -7.42 4.91 25.59
N GLN A 253 -8.39 5.80 25.69
CA GLN A 253 -8.64 6.54 26.90
C GLN A 253 -9.46 5.68 27.87
N LEU A 254 -8.98 5.57 29.10
CA LEU A 254 -9.65 4.89 30.20
C LEU A 254 -10.42 5.91 31.02
N ASN A 255 -11.68 5.60 31.32
CA ASN A 255 -12.51 6.41 32.22
C ASN A 255 -12.15 6.15 33.69
N ARG A 256 -11.54 5.00 33.98
CA ARG A 256 -11.15 4.54 35.32
C ARG A 256 -9.84 3.77 35.25
N LEU A 257 -9.02 3.91 36.29
CA LEU A 257 -7.81 3.09 36.43
C LEU A 257 -8.21 1.62 36.66
N PRO A 258 -7.50 0.65 36.05
CA PRO A 258 -7.71 -0.75 36.35
C PRO A 258 -7.40 -1.02 37.82
N LEU A 259 -8.27 -1.77 38.49
CA LEU A 259 -8.13 -2.06 39.91
C LEU A 259 -7.16 -3.22 40.11
N TRP A 260 -5.89 -2.91 40.31
CA TRP A 260 -4.94 -3.91 40.78
C TRP A 260 -5.16 -4.13 42.29
N GLY A 261 -6.00 -5.13 42.64
CA GLY A 261 -6.21 -5.54 44.03
C GLY A 261 -7.53 -5.08 44.69
N GLY A 262 -8.57 -4.78 43.91
CA GLY A 262 -9.96 -4.82 44.38
C GLY A 262 -10.53 -3.58 45.12
N LYS A 263 -9.84 -2.43 45.12
CA LYS A 263 -10.43 -1.18 45.63
C LYS A 263 -10.55 -0.13 44.53
N GLU A 264 -11.78 0.28 44.24
CA GLU A 264 -12.09 1.21 43.16
C GLU A 264 -11.64 2.64 43.47
N GLN A 265 -10.80 3.23 42.61
CA GLN A 265 -10.50 4.66 42.64
C GLN A 265 -11.13 5.32 41.41
N LYS A 266 -12.15 6.16 41.64
CA LYS A 266 -12.73 6.98 40.58
C LYS A 266 -11.78 8.16 40.32
N PRO A 267 -11.21 8.31 39.11
CA PRO A 267 -10.47 9.52 38.76
C PRO A 267 -11.43 10.73 38.77
N PRO A 268 -10.92 11.95 38.96
CA PRO A 268 -11.73 13.16 38.88
C PRO A 268 -12.39 13.29 37.50
N ASP A 269 -13.61 13.84 37.45
CA ASP A 269 -14.35 13.99 36.20
C ASP A 269 -13.59 14.98 35.26
N PRO A 270 -13.30 14.59 34.01
CA PRO A 270 -12.59 15.43 33.04
C PRO A 270 -13.32 16.74 32.74
N LYS A 271 -12.56 17.81 32.42
CA LYS A 271 -13.11 18.95 31.67
C LYS A 271 -13.09 18.62 30.17
N PRO A 272 -14.16 18.91 29.40
CA PRO A 272 -14.26 18.55 27.99
C PRO A 272 -13.10 19.07 27.13
N ASP A 273 -12.63 20.30 27.41
CA ASP A 273 -11.71 21.03 26.54
C ASP A 273 -10.23 20.58 26.65
N TYR A 274 -9.89 19.78 27.65
CA TYR A 274 -8.52 19.33 27.89
C TYR A 274 -8.03 18.34 26.82
N TRP A 275 -8.95 17.55 26.29
CA TRP A 275 -8.67 16.47 25.35
C TRP A 275 -8.06 16.95 24.05
N ASP A 276 -8.60 18.02 23.46
CA ASP A 276 -8.11 18.53 22.18
C ASP A 276 -6.63 18.97 22.26
N SER A 277 -6.21 19.54 23.39
CA SER A 277 -4.82 19.93 23.64
C SER A 277 -3.88 18.74 23.89
N ALA A 278 -4.26 17.80 24.77
CA ALA A 278 -3.45 16.61 25.02
C ALA A 278 -3.34 15.72 23.77
N PHE A 279 -4.41 15.65 22.97
CA PHE A 279 -4.42 14.97 21.68
C PHE A 279 -3.56 15.68 20.63
N ALA A 280 -3.47 17.01 20.66
CA ALA A 280 -2.55 17.76 19.81
C ALA A 280 -1.08 17.50 20.17
N GLU A 281 -0.74 17.36 21.46
CA GLU A 281 0.61 16.98 21.90
C GLU A 281 0.94 15.52 21.56
N LEU A 282 -0.03 14.61 21.75
CA LEU A 282 0.11 13.20 21.39
C LEU A 282 0.25 12.97 19.88
N LYS A 283 -0.22 13.89 19.02
CA LYS A 283 0.11 13.83 17.57
C LYS A 283 1.62 13.81 17.34
N ASN A 284 2.42 14.35 18.26
CA ASN A 284 3.86 14.20 18.26
C ASN A 284 4.30 12.92 19.00
N TRP A 285 3.82 11.78 18.50
CA TRP A 285 3.99 10.42 19.05
C TRP A 285 5.42 9.98 19.37
N ASN A 286 6.42 10.73 18.90
CA ASN A 286 7.84 10.52 19.25
C ASN A 286 8.16 10.97 20.69
N GLN A 287 7.28 11.73 21.33
CA GLN A 287 7.46 12.29 22.67
C GLN A 287 6.73 11.53 23.77
N VAL A 288 5.94 10.49 23.44
CA VAL A 288 5.31 9.65 24.47
C VAL A 288 6.43 9.00 25.30
N PRO A 289 6.54 9.31 26.61
CA PRO A 289 7.63 8.79 27.43
C PRO A 289 7.59 7.27 27.42
N ARG A 290 8.70 6.63 27.06
CA ARG A 290 8.85 5.16 27.16
C ARG A 290 8.87 4.68 28.61
N GLU A 291 9.04 5.59 29.56
CA GLU A 291 9.16 5.31 30.98
C GLU A 291 8.05 6.03 31.75
N ILE A 292 7.18 5.25 32.40
CA ILE A 292 6.11 5.78 33.26
C ILE A 292 6.75 6.19 34.58
N ARG A 293 6.87 7.50 34.83
CA ARG A 293 7.33 8.03 36.12
C ARG A 293 6.12 8.53 36.90
N TRP A 294 5.74 7.83 37.96
CA TRP A 294 4.64 8.25 38.83
C TRP A 294 5.03 9.48 39.65
N PRO A 295 4.20 10.55 39.69
CA PRO A 295 4.45 11.69 40.56
C PRO A 295 4.20 11.27 42.02
N GLY A 296 5.26 11.28 42.84
CA GLY A 296 5.17 11.06 44.30
C GLY A 296 5.83 9.78 44.85
N GLY A 297 6.41 8.93 44.00
CA GLY A 297 7.17 7.76 44.45
C GLY A 297 8.68 7.93 44.27
N ASN A 298 9.45 7.97 45.36
CA ASN A 298 10.93 7.81 45.29
C ASN A 298 11.36 6.40 44.82
N GLY A 299 10.41 5.47 44.68
CA GLY A 299 10.63 4.17 44.08
C GLY A 299 10.53 4.24 42.57
N ARG A 300 11.64 3.98 41.87
CA ARG A 300 11.55 3.47 40.49
C ARG A 300 10.76 2.17 40.56
N TYR A 301 9.51 2.18 40.10
CA TYR A 301 8.88 0.92 39.73
C TYR A 301 9.78 0.34 38.64
N ARG A 302 10.49 -0.75 38.94
CA ARG A 302 11.02 -1.58 37.85
C ARG A 302 9.78 -1.99 37.06
N PRO A 303 9.64 -1.67 35.77
CA PRO A 303 8.68 -2.38 34.94
C PRO A 303 8.93 -3.85 35.21
N LEU A 304 7.88 -4.63 35.49
CA LEU A 304 7.98 -6.06 35.82
C LEU A 304 9.11 -6.68 35.00
N GLN A 305 10.28 -6.88 35.62
CA GLN A 305 11.43 -7.55 34.99
C GLN A 305 11.12 -9.03 34.72
N GLY A 306 9.89 -9.48 35.01
CA GLY A 306 9.32 -10.77 34.62
C GLY A 306 8.62 -10.79 33.25
N LEU A 307 8.44 -9.65 32.56
CA LEU A 307 7.98 -9.59 31.16
C LEU A 307 9.11 -9.10 30.26
N HIS A 308 10.30 -9.70 30.42
CA HIS A 308 11.15 -9.89 29.26
C HIS A 308 10.30 -10.63 28.19
N PRO A 309 10.41 -10.31 26.89
CA PRO A 309 9.99 -11.22 25.82
C PRO A 309 10.91 -12.43 25.87
N SER A 310 10.80 -13.22 26.93
CA SER A 310 11.39 -14.53 27.01
C SER A 310 10.69 -15.31 25.92
N ARG A 311 11.51 -15.79 24.97
CA ARG A 311 11.19 -16.81 23.96
C ARG A 311 10.43 -18.04 24.51
N ARG A 312 10.11 -18.10 25.82
CA ARG A 312 9.37 -19.17 26.50
C ARG A 312 7.87 -18.90 26.65
N VAL A 313 7.37 -17.67 26.70
CA VAL A 313 5.91 -17.43 26.80
C VAL A 313 5.21 -17.58 25.44
N ILE A 314 5.94 -17.40 24.33
CA ILE A 314 5.43 -17.70 22.98
C ILE A 314 5.22 -19.22 22.77
N LYS A 315 5.75 -20.10 23.62
CA LYS A 315 5.46 -21.55 23.53
C LYS A 315 4.19 -22.01 24.26
N ARG A 316 3.53 -21.16 25.07
CA ARG A 316 2.23 -21.52 25.69
C ARG A 316 1.04 -20.78 25.09
N ALA A 317 1.23 -19.60 24.51
CA ALA A 317 0.16 -18.93 23.75
C ALA A 317 0.02 -19.44 22.30
N ALA A 318 1.05 -20.10 21.74
CA ALA A 318 1.00 -20.73 20.41
C ALA A 318 0.54 -22.21 20.43
N SER A 319 0.08 -22.69 21.60
CA SER A 319 -0.50 -24.02 21.77
C SER A 319 -1.97 -23.89 22.21
N PHE A 320 -2.74 -23.10 21.47
CA PHE A 320 -4.17 -23.41 21.36
C PHE A 320 -4.26 -24.61 20.42
N GLU A 321 -4.13 -25.81 20.98
CA GLU A 321 -4.79 -26.97 20.38
C GLU A 321 -6.26 -26.60 20.30
N LEU A 322 -6.77 -26.51 19.06
CA LEU A 322 -8.18 -26.68 18.81
C LEU A 322 -8.52 -28.04 19.44
N ILE A 323 -9.15 -28.03 20.62
CA ILE A 323 -9.93 -29.18 21.06
C ILE A 323 -11.08 -29.24 20.06
N GLU A 324 -10.88 -29.93 18.95
CA GLU A 324 -11.96 -30.58 18.22
C GLU A 324 -12.68 -31.43 19.27
N ARG A 325 -13.80 -30.90 19.78
CA ARG A 325 -14.79 -31.74 20.43
C ARG A 325 -15.25 -32.73 19.37
N SER A 326 -14.66 -33.92 19.40
CA SER A 326 -15.23 -35.11 18.79
C SER A 326 -16.71 -35.15 19.16
N PRO A 327 -17.64 -35.33 18.20
CA PRO A 327 -19.05 -35.46 18.53
C PRO A 327 -19.22 -36.62 19.50
N GLN A 328 -19.59 -36.31 20.74
CA GLN A 328 -20.00 -37.33 21.70
C GLN A 328 -21.18 -38.09 21.09
N PRO A 329 -21.16 -39.43 21.12
CA PRO A 329 -22.32 -40.21 20.70
C PRO A 329 -23.51 -39.79 21.57
N ARG A 330 -24.64 -39.45 20.93
CA ARG A 330 -25.91 -39.22 21.62
C ARG A 330 -26.21 -40.48 22.44
N GLU A 331 -26.21 -40.35 23.77
CA GLU A 331 -26.90 -41.32 24.62
C GLU A 331 -28.38 -41.30 24.25
N GLU A 332 -28.81 -42.42 23.70
CA GLU A 332 -30.19 -42.71 23.35
C GLU A 332 -30.95 -42.93 24.67
N ILE A 333 -31.68 -41.89 25.11
CA ILE A 333 -32.59 -41.97 26.24
C ILE A 333 -33.73 -42.90 25.81
N SER A 334 -33.73 -44.13 26.31
CA SER A 334 -34.83 -45.07 26.14
C SER A 334 -36.02 -44.64 27.00
N GLU A 335 -37.16 -44.41 26.36
CA GLU A 335 -38.44 -44.18 27.02
C GLU A 335 -38.87 -45.43 27.81
N PRO A 336 -39.41 -45.28 29.03
CA PRO A 336 -40.01 -46.39 29.74
C PRO A 336 -41.32 -46.80 29.05
N LYS A 337 -41.38 -48.04 28.55
CA LYS A 337 -42.64 -48.66 28.11
C LYS A 337 -43.53 -48.90 29.33
N SER A 338 -44.74 -48.34 29.27
CA SER A 338 -45.89 -48.63 30.14
C SER A 338 -46.48 -50.00 29.85
#